data_AF-X1E3V9-F1
#
_entry.id   AF-X1E3V9-F1
#
_cell.length_a   1.000
_cell.length_b   1.000
_cell.length_c   1.000
_cell.angle_alpha   90.00
_cell.angle_beta   90.00
_cell.angle_gamma   90.00
#
_symmetry.space_group_name_H-M   'P 1'
#
loop_
_entity.id
_entity.type
_entity.pdbx_description
1 polymer ?
#
loop_
_entity_poly.entity_id
_entity_poly.type
_entity_poly.pdbx_seq_one_letter_code
_entity_poly.pdbx_strand_id
1 'polypeptide(L)'
;TLMKILYGIYHQDKGEIYVNEKLVNIRSPLDAIRLGIGMVHQHFMLVPTLTVAENVALGLRSSRKFLLDLDIVSERIKELAKVHGLYVDSKAKVWQLSVGE
;
A
#
# COMPACT_ATOMS: atom_id res chain seq x y z
N THR A 1 10.76 -3.56 -15.05
CA THR A 1 11.88 -2.63 -14.75
C THR A 1 11.41 -1.19 -14.60
N LEU A 2 10.68 -0.62 -15.58
CA LEU A 2 10.15 0.75 -15.48
C LEU A 2 9.35 1.04 -14.21
N MET A 3 8.40 0.17 -13.84
CA MET A 3 7.59 0.39 -12.63
C MET A 3 8.44 0.41 -11.35
N LYS A 4 9.53 -0.36 -11.30
CA LYS A 4 10.47 -0.35 -10.17
C LYS A 4 11.27 0.96 -10.12
N ILE A 5 11.54 1.59 -11.26
CA ILE A 5 12.15 2.92 -11.34
C ILE A 5 11.17 3.98 -10.86
N LEU A 6 9.93 3.97 -11.36
CA LEU A 6 8.88 4.93 -10.97
C LEU A 6 8.51 4.82 -9.48
N TYR A 7 8.74 3.65 -8.87
CA TYR A 7 8.54 3.44 -7.44
C TYR A 7 9.83 3.55 -6.60
N GLY A 8 10.94 3.97 -7.19
CA GLY A 8 12.19 4.22 -6.46
C GLY A 8 12.88 2.98 -5.89
N ILE A 9 12.56 1.78 -6.39
CA ILE A 9 13.30 0.54 -6.10
C ILE A 9 14.61 0.50 -6.91
N TYR A 10 14.57 1.00 -8.14
CA TYR A 10 15.73 1.17 -9.00
C TYR A 10 15.87 2.63 -9.41
N HIS A 11 17.08 3.03 -9.79
CA HIS A 11 17.33 4.34 -10.39
C HIS A 11 17.43 4.20 -11.91
N GLN A 12 16.89 5.18 -12.65
CA GLN A 12 17.16 5.28 -14.08
C GLN A 12 18.62 5.69 -14.31
N ASP A 13 19.27 5.08 -15.31
CA ASP A 13 20.63 5.46 -15.69
C ASP A 13 20.66 6.82 -16.42
N LYS A 14 19.60 7.13 -17.17
CA LYS A 14 19.39 8.37 -17.93
C LYS A 14 17.90 8.68 -18.04
N GLY A 15 17.59 9.92 -18.40
CA GLY A 15 16.23 10.40 -18.59
C GLY A 15 15.65 11.07 -17.36
N GLU A 16 14.44 11.58 -17.52
CA GLU A 16 13.76 12.43 -16.54
C GLU A 16 12.39 11.85 -16.20
N ILE A 17 11.96 12.05 -14.96
CA ILE A 17 10.64 11.64 -14.48
C ILE A 17 9.88 12.91 -14.14
N TYR A 18 8.70 13.06 -14.75
CA TYR A 18 7.79 14.16 -14.48
C TYR A 18 6.51 13.61 -13.85
N VAL A 19 6.09 14.20 -12.73
CA VAL A 19 4.81 13.88 -12.06
C VAL A 19 4.03 15.18 -11.96
N ASN A 20 2.84 15.23 -12.56
CA ASN A 20 2.03 16.44 -12.67
C ASN A 20 2.86 17.62 -13.21
N GLU A 21 3.55 17.39 -14.33
CA GLU A 21 4.42 18.37 -15.03
C GLU A 21 5.65 18.84 -14.23
N LYS A 22 5.86 18.33 -13.01
CA LYS A 22 7.03 18.67 -12.20
C LYS A 22 8.10 17.62 -12.34
N LEU A 23 9.32 18.07 -12.64
CA LEU A 23 10.51 17.21 -12.61
C LEU A 23 10.71 16.69 -11.18
N VAL A 24 10.80 15.38 -11.03
CA VAL A 24 10.99 14.71 -9.72
C VAL A 24 12.20 13.79 -9.75
N ASN A 25 12.81 13.61 -8.58
CA ASN A 25 13.85 12.62 -8.36
C ASN A 25 13.36 11.61 -7.32
N ILE A 26 13.00 10.41 -7.76
CA ILE A 26 12.48 9.35 -6.92
C ILE A 26 13.63 8.43 -6.55
N ARG A 27 14.02 8.41 -5.27
CA ARG A 27 15.17 7.63 -4.78
C ARG A 27 14.79 6.48 -3.84
N SER A 28 13.52 6.42 -3.48
CA SER A 28 12.97 5.40 -2.60
C SER A 28 11.46 5.25 -2.81
N PRO A 29 10.88 4.10 -2.39
CA PRO A 29 9.43 3.95 -2.31
C PRO A 29 8.72 5.04 -1.52
N LEU A 30 9.36 5.57 -0.48
CA LEU A 30 8.79 6.65 0.33
C LEU A 30 8.64 7.95 -0.47
N ASP A 31 9.58 8.24 -1.39
CA ASP A 31 9.47 9.41 -2.27
C ASP A 31 8.29 9.26 -3.23
N ALA A 32 8.13 8.07 -3.81
CA ALA A 32 6.99 7.76 -4.68
C ALA A 32 5.66 7.94 -3.94
N ILE A 33 5.55 7.43 -2.70
CA ILE A 33 4.35 7.61 -1.86
C ILE A 33 4.05 9.08 -1.58
N ARG A 34 5.07 9.91 -1.29
CA ARG A 34 4.91 11.35 -1.08
C ARG A 34 4.43 12.09 -2.32
N LEU A 35 4.73 11.56 -3.50
CA LEU A 35 4.25 12.05 -4.79
C LEU A 35 2.85 11.53 -5.16
N GLY A 36 2.23 10.72 -4.28
CA GLY A 36 0.91 10.12 -4.52
C GLY A 36 0.94 8.86 -5.39
N ILE A 37 2.11 8.25 -5.58
CA ILE A 37 2.28 7.05 -6.39
C ILE A 37 2.13 5.81 -5.49
N GLY A 38 1.07 5.03 -5.72
CA GLY A 38 0.89 3.69 -5.16
C GLY A 38 1.36 2.61 -6.13
N MET A 39 1.82 1.47 -5.60
CA MET A 39 2.22 0.32 -6.40
C MET A 39 1.44 -0.93 -5.97
N VAL A 40 0.86 -1.62 -6.94
CA VAL A 40 0.31 -2.97 -6.75
C VAL A 40 1.35 -3.98 -7.23
N HIS A 41 1.78 -4.88 -6.34
CA HIS A 41 2.81 -5.86 -6.66
C HIS A 41 2.20 -7.11 -7.32
N GLN A 42 2.90 -7.67 -8.33
CA GLN A 42 2.48 -8.92 -8.98
C GLN A 42 2.52 -10.12 -8.02
N HIS A 43 3.49 -10.14 -7.10
CA HIS A 43 3.54 -11.08 -5.99
C HIS A 43 3.09 -10.35 -4.73
N PHE A 44 2.18 -10.93 -3.96
CA PHE A 44 1.67 -10.31 -2.75
C PHE A 44 2.80 -10.06 -1.74
N MET A 45 2.91 -8.81 -1.28
CA MET A 45 3.81 -8.44 -0.18
C MET A 45 3.04 -8.37 1.14
N LEU A 46 2.16 -9.33 1.37
CA LEU A 46 1.37 -9.44 2.59
C LEU A 46 2.05 -10.40 3.56
N VAL A 47 1.94 -10.13 4.86
CA VAL A 47 2.36 -11.02 5.93
C VAL A 47 1.24 -12.03 6.18
N PRO A 48 1.41 -13.32 5.84
CA PRO A 48 0.30 -14.26 5.83
C PRO A 48 -0.34 -14.48 7.20
N THR A 49 0.47 -14.45 8.27
CA THR A 49 0.04 -14.72 9.65
C THR A 49 -0.76 -13.60 10.29
N LEU A 50 -0.72 -12.39 9.71
CA LEU A 50 -1.45 -11.22 10.19
C LEU A 50 -2.84 -11.15 9.57
N THR A 51 -3.73 -10.44 10.25
CA THR A 51 -5.06 -10.08 9.75
C THR A 51 -4.98 -9.07 8.60
N VAL A 52 -6.08 -8.93 7.86
CA VAL A 52 -6.22 -7.87 6.85
C VAL A 52 -5.97 -6.49 7.47
N ALA A 53 -6.61 -6.19 8.61
CA ALA A 53 -6.45 -4.90 9.27
C ALA A 53 -5.00 -4.63 9.70
N GLU A 54 -4.29 -5.64 10.23
CA GLU A 54 -2.88 -5.52 10.60
C GLU A 54 -1.98 -5.27 9.38
N ASN A 55 -2.17 -6.02 8.28
CA ASN A 55 -1.41 -5.82 7.05
C ASN A 55 -1.56 -4.41 6.49
N VAL A 56 -2.79 -3.88 6.48
CA VAL A 56 -3.06 -2.51 6.04
C VAL A 56 -2.45 -1.50 7.00
N ALA A 57 -2.59 -1.72 8.31
CA ALA A 57 -2.07 -0.81 9.34
C ALA A 57 -0.54 -0.66 9.30
N LEU A 58 0.21 -1.70 8.91
CA LEU A 58 1.66 -1.63 8.76
C LEU A 58 2.12 -0.61 7.71
N GLY A 59 1.30 -0.37 6.68
CA GLY A 59 1.58 0.62 5.63
C GLY A 59 1.16 2.05 5.99
N LEU A 60 0.48 2.25 7.12
CA LEU A 60 -0.11 3.52 7.52
C LEU A 60 0.62 4.12 8.72
N ARG A 61 0.63 5.45 8.80
CA ARG A 61 1.09 6.13 10.01
C ARG A 61 0.03 5.97 11.10
N SER A 62 0.41 5.49 12.27
CA SER A 62 -0.50 5.47 13.42
C SER A 62 -0.54 6.81 14.15
N SER A 63 -1.76 7.20 14.54
CA SER A 63 -2.04 8.27 15.49
C SER A 63 -1.62 7.93 16.93
N ARG A 64 -1.50 6.65 17.29
CA ARG A 64 -1.18 6.14 18.64
C ARG A 64 0.30 5.84 18.85
N LYS A 65 1.19 6.48 18.10
CA LYS A 65 2.65 6.32 18.14
C LYS A 65 3.10 4.85 17.93
N PHE A 66 3.21 4.08 19.01
CA PHE A 66 3.74 2.72 19.01
C PHE A 66 2.66 1.64 18.82
N LEU A 67 1.38 1.99 18.98
CA LEU A 67 0.27 1.06 18.77
C LEU A 67 -0.32 1.23 17.38
N LEU A 68 -0.91 0.18 16.82
CA LEU A 68 -1.63 0.25 15.55
C LEU A 68 -3.07 0.72 15.78
N ASP A 69 -3.62 1.47 14.82
CA ASP A 69 -5.00 1.96 14.83
C ASP A 69 -5.97 0.95 14.20
N LEU A 70 -5.98 -0.28 14.71
CA LEU A 70 -6.72 -1.39 14.10
C LEU A 70 -8.22 -1.14 13.99
N ASP A 71 -8.81 -0.43 14.96
CA ASP A 71 -10.21 -0.01 14.95
C ASP A 71 -10.50 0.97 13.80
N ILE A 72 -9.68 2.03 13.66
CA ILE A 72 -9.83 3.03 12.60
C ILE A 72 -9.62 2.38 11.22
N VAL A 73 -8.59 1.55 11.09
CA VAL A 73 -8.27 0.84 9.85
C VAL A 73 -9.38 -0.14 9.49
N SER A 74 -9.91 -0.88 10.47
CA SER A 74 -11.02 -1.82 10.23
C SER A 74 -12.27 -1.12 9.73
N GLU A 75 -12.65 0.01 10.35
CA GLU A 75 -13.81 0.78 9.88
C GLU A 75 -13.58 1.33 8.47
N ARG A 76 -12.38 1.82 8.18
CA ARG A 76 -12.05 2.31 6.83
C ARG A 76 -12.10 1.22 5.77
N ILE A 77 -11.65 0.01 6.09
CA ILE A 77 -11.76 -1.16 5.21
C ILE A 77 -13.23 -1.45 4.92
N LYS A 78 -14.10 -1.48 5.94
CA LYS A 78 -15.55 -1.73 5.75
C LYS A 78 -16.22 -0.67 4.89
N GLU A 79 -15.88 0.61 5.10
CA GLU A 79 -16.39 1.71 4.27
C GLU A 79 -16.02 1.53 2.80
N LEU A 80 -14.74 1.28 2.51
CA LEU A 80 -14.24 1.08 1.14
C LEU A 80 -14.84 -0.17 0.51
N ALA A 81 -14.92 -1.26 1.26
CA ALA A 81 -15.54 -2.50 0.82
C ALA A 81 -16.99 -2.26 0.39
N LYS A 82 -17.76 -1.51 1.19
CA LYS A 82 -19.14 -1.13 0.85
C LYS A 82 -19.23 -0.25 -0.41
N VAL A 83 -18.35 0.74 -0.54
CA VAL A 83 -18.34 1.67 -1.70
C VAL A 83 -18.01 0.93 -3.00
N HIS A 84 -17.10 -0.04 -2.94
CA HIS A 84 -16.62 -0.77 -4.12
C HIS A 84 -17.32 -2.11 -4.34
N GLY A 85 -18.29 -2.48 -3.50
CA GLY A 85 -19.01 -3.76 -3.61
C GLY A 85 -18.14 -4.99 -3.31
N LEU A 86 -17.08 -4.82 -2.52
CA LEU A 86 -16.19 -5.90 -2.09
C LEU A 86 -16.65 -6.44 -0.74
N TYR A 87 -16.42 -7.74 -0.51
CA TYR A 87 -16.57 -8.35 0.81
C TYR A 87 -15.20 -8.75 1.32
N VAL A 88 -14.74 -8.11 2.39
CA VAL A 88 -13.46 -8.40 3.03
C VAL A 88 -13.64 -8.36 4.54
N ASP A 89 -13.34 -9.48 5.21
CA ASP A 89 -13.32 -9.51 6.67
C ASP A 89 -12.00 -8.94 7.20
N SER A 90 -12.07 -7.79 7.87
CA SER A 90 -10.89 -7.11 8.41
C SER A 90 -10.15 -7.93 9.47
N LYS A 91 -10.81 -8.93 10.08
CA LYS A 91 -10.27 -9.82 11.12
C LYS A 91 -9.76 -11.16 10.59
N ALA A 92 -10.03 -11.50 9.32
CA ALA A 92 -9.51 -12.71 8.71
C ALA A 92 -7.99 -12.62 8.56
N LYS A 93 -7.29 -13.74 8.76
CA LYS A 93 -5.85 -13.81 8.47
C LYS A 93 -5.64 -13.94 6.98
N VAL A 94 -4.62 -13.29 6.44
CA VAL A 94 -4.37 -13.25 4.99
C VAL A 94 -4.21 -14.66 4.39
N TRP A 95 -3.62 -15.61 5.12
CA TRP A 95 -3.49 -16.99 4.62
C TRP A 95 -4.82 -17.72 4.41
N GLN A 96 -5.93 -17.19 4.92
CA GLN A 96 -7.28 -17.75 4.77
C GLN A 96 -8.03 -17.19 3.56
N LEU A 97 -7.49 -16.15 2.91
CA LEU A 97 -8.15 -15.45 1.82
C LEU A 97 -7.88 -16.15 0.49
N SER A 98 -8.86 -16.12 -0.41
CA SER A 98 -8.62 -16.44 -1.81
C SER A 98 -7.84 -15.32 -2.52
N VAL A 99 -7.39 -15.58 -3.74
CA VAL A 99 -6.63 -14.61 -4.55
C VAL A 99 -7.47 -13.37 -4.93
N GLY A 100 -8.79 -13.50 -4.95
CA GLY A 100 -9.71 -12.43 -5.34
C GLY A 100 -10.31 -11.64 -4.17
N GLU A 101 -9.97 -12.00 -2.93
CA GLU A 101 -10.36 -11.34 -1.68
C GLU A 101 -9.23 -10.46 -1.15
#